data_AF-A0A562T022-F1
#
_entry.id   AF-A0A562T022-F1
#
_cell.length_a   1.000
_cell.length_b   1.000
_cell.length_c   1.000
_cell.angle_alpha   90.00
_cell.angle_beta   90.00
_cell.angle_gamma   90.00
#
_symmetry.space_group_name_H-M   'P 1'
#
loop_
_entity.id
_entity.type
_entity.pdbx_description
1 polymer ?
#
loop_
_entity_poly.entity_id
_entity_poly.type
_entity_poly.pdbx_seq_one_letter_code
_entity_poly.pdbx_strand_id
1 'polypeptide(L)'
;MRKENLMNKIWIITICCSLATIRLAAQNSLTFADTRNVPTNPASYNRSFAVSFKYADSIQLSGSGGNFVALLGMRAWTDNTGGKSHELAFSQNSNIYVRSGFAPTWEKWRRLISEDVNGNVGIGTTNPGTYKLAVEGTIGARKVKVTQSGWADFVFHPDYQLPSLYEIEKYITTNRHLPDIPAAAEVEQEGLDLGEMDKKLLQKIEELTLYIIRLNKKNEALEQRVAELEQQSCINKP
;
A
#
# COMPACT_ATOMS: atom_id res chain seq x y z
N MET A 1 -56.37 -62.93 -0.06
CA MET A 1 -55.86 -61.96 -1.05
C MET A 1 -55.86 -60.47 -0.62
N ARG A 2 -56.67 -60.01 0.36
CA ARG A 2 -56.70 -58.58 0.77
C ARG A 2 -55.83 -58.21 1.99
N LYS A 3 -55.35 -59.19 2.77
CA LYS A 3 -54.51 -58.95 3.98
C LYS A 3 -53.00 -58.84 3.70
N GLU A 4 -52.48 -59.54 2.70
CA GLU A 4 -51.05 -59.50 2.35
C GLU A 4 -50.60 -58.15 1.75
N ASN A 5 -51.50 -57.45 1.06
CA ASN A 5 -51.22 -56.14 0.46
C ASN A 5 -51.13 -55.00 1.49
N LEU A 6 -51.69 -55.18 2.69
CA LEU A 6 -51.65 -54.18 3.76
C LEU A 6 -50.34 -54.29 4.55
N MET A 7 -49.86 -55.52 4.81
CA MET A 7 -48.57 -55.74 5.46
C MET A 7 -47.40 -55.24 4.62
N ASN A 8 -47.38 -55.48 3.30
CA ASN A 8 -46.30 -54.96 2.44
C ASN A 8 -46.26 -53.43 2.36
N LYS A 9 -47.42 -52.76 2.41
CA LYS A 9 -47.47 -51.28 2.45
C LYS A 9 -46.99 -50.71 3.78
N ILE A 10 -47.30 -51.38 4.89
CA ILE A 10 -46.82 -50.97 6.23
C ILE A 10 -45.30 -51.14 6.32
N TRP A 11 -44.75 -52.25 5.85
CA TRP A 11 -43.29 -52.47 5.82
C TRP A 11 -42.55 -51.45 4.94
N ILE A 12 -43.09 -51.09 3.76
CA ILE A 12 -42.48 -50.07 2.89
C ILE A 12 -42.51 -48.67 3.54
N ILE A 13 -43.60 -48.31 4.22
CA ILE A 13 -43.72 -47.01 4.90
C ILE A 13 -42.80 -46.95 6.13
N THR A 14 -42.66 -48.03 6.90
CA THR A 14 -41.77 -48.08 8.06
C THR A 14 -40.28 -48.10 7.66
N ILE A 15 -39.93 -48.73 6.53
CA ILE A 15 -38.57 -48.68 5.96
C ILE A 15 -38.26 -47.30 5.36
N CYS A 16 -39.23 -46.59 4.76
CA CYS A 16 -39.04 -45.21 4.32
C CYS A 16 -38.89 -44.22 5.49
N CYS A 17 -39.52 -44.47 6.63
CA CYS A 17 -39.49 -43.55 7.78
C CYS A 17 -38.24 -43.71 8.66
N SER A 18 -37.54 -44.86 8.61
CA SER A 18 -36.32 -45.11 9.38
C SER A 18 -35.04 -44.59 8.70
N LEU A 19 -35.10 -44.26 7.41
CA LEU A 19 -33.97 -43.70 6.64
C LEU A 19 -33.88 -42.17 6.63
N ALA A 20 -34.83 -41.48 7.27
CA ALA A 20 -34.84 -40.02 7.37
C ALA A 20 -34.56 -39.52 8.80
N THR A 21 -33.59 -40.11 9.49
CA THR A 21 -32.93 -39.37 10.58
C THR A 21 -31.84 -38.50 9.97
N ILE A 22 -32.24 -37.34 9.44
CA ILE A 22 -31.31 -36.24 9.17
C ILE A 22 -30.75 -35.84 10.54
N ARG A 23 -29.57 -36.33 10.88
CA ARG A 23 -28.81 -35.77 11.99
C ARG A 23 -28.38 -34.37 11.57
N LEU A 24 -29.09 -33.35 12.03
CA LEU A 24 -28.48 -32.02 12.14
C LEU A 24 -27.41 -32.12 13.22
N ALA A 25 -26.20 -32.51 12.83
CA ALA A 25 -25.05 -32.20 13.64
C ALA A 25 -24.90 -30.67 13.63
N ALA A 26 -24.82 -30.06 14.81
CA ALA A 26 -24.31 -28.71 14.91
C ALA A 26 -22.90 -28.71 14.28
N GLN A 27 -22.73 -27.96 13.20
CA GLN A 27 -21.45 -27.89 12.51
C GLN A 27 -20.50 -27.08 13.41
N ASN A 28 -19.57 -27.75 14.09
CA ASN A 28 -18.63 -27.12 15.02
C ASN A 28 -17.45 -26.45 14.29
N SER A 29 -17.38 -26.58 12.96
CA SER A 29 -16.34 -25.99 12.13
C SER A 29 -16.84 -25.69 10.72
N LEU A 30 -16.25 -24.67 10.09
CA LEU A 30 -16.46 -24.38 8.68
C LEU A 30 -15.60 -25.34 7.84
N THR A 31 -16.22 -26.06 6.90
CA THR A 31 -15.51 -27.00 6.00
C THR A 31 -15.48 -26.46 4.58
N PHE A 32 -14.37 -26.68 3.87
CA PHE A 32 -14.28 -26.34 2.45
C PHE A 32 -14.89 -27.45 1.60
N ALA A 33 -15.86 -27.10 0.76
CA ALA A 33 -16.37 -28.03 -0.23
C ALA A 33 -15.31 -28.23 -1.34
N ASP A 34 -14.87 -29.46 -1.54
CA ASP A 34 -14.00 -29.79 -2.68
C ASP A 34 -14.83 -29.79 -3.97
N THR A 35 -14.68 -28.72 -4.73
CA THR A 35 -15.35 -28.54 -6.02
C THR A 35 -14.33 -28.05 -7.04
N ARG A 36 -13.11 -28.62 -6.97
CA ARG A 36 -11.89 -28.10 -7.60
C ARG A 36 -12.03 -27.77 -9.09
N ASN A 37 -12.78 -28.58 -9.80
CA ASN A 37 -12.99 -28.58 -11.24
C ASN A 37 -14.34 -28.00 -11.68
N VAL A 38 -15.15 -27.49 -10.75
CA VAL A 38 -16.45 -26.89 -11.04
C VAL A 38 -16.30 -25.36 -11.12
N PRO A 39 -16.58 -24.71 -12.25
CA PRO A 39 -16.61 -23.25 -12.32
C PRO A 39 -17.66 -22.66 -11.38
N THR A 40 -17.45 -21.41 -10.99
CA THR A 40 -18.43 -20.67 -10.19
C THR A 40 -19.15 -19.64 -11.05
N ASN A 41 -20.39 -19.34 -10.69
CA ASN A 41 -21.18 -18.27 -11.29
C ASN A 41 -21.61 -17.32 -10.17
N PRO A 42 -21.79 -16.00 -10.40
CA PRO A 42 -22.35 -15.11 -9.38
C PRO A 42 -23.63 -15.64 -8.72
N ALA A 43 -24.52 -16.30 -9.48
CA ALA A 43 -25.75 -16.90 -8.97
C ALA A 43 -25.53 -18.13 -8.06
N SER A 44 -24.35 -18.77 -8.10
CA SER A 44 -24.00 -19.90 -7.23
C SER A 44 -24.04 -19.53 -5.74
N TYR A 45 -23.96 -18.24 -5.42
CA TYR A 45 -23.94 -17.74 -4.05
C TYR A 45 -25.25 -17.08 -3.61
N ASN A 46 -26.34 -17.20 -4.38
CA ASN A 46 -27.63 -16.59 -4.03
C ASN A 46 -28.05 -16.90 -2.57
N ARG A 47 -28.19 -15.84 -1.76
CA ARG A 47 -28.44 -15.91 -0.30
C ARG A 47 -27.48 -16.84 0.45
N SER A 48 -26.22 -16.85 0.06
CA SER A 48 -25.24 -17.79 0.58
C SER A 48 -23.87 -17.15 0.77
N PHE A 49 -23.15 -17.69 1.75
CA PHE A 49 -21.72 -17.58 1.93
C PHE A 49 -21.17 -19.00 1.84
N ALA A 50 -20.25 -19.24 0.92
CA ALA A 50 -19.70 -20.57 0.68
C ALA A 50 -18.19 -20.52 0.51
N VAL A 51 -17.52 -21.46 1.16
CA VAL A 51 -16.09 -21.68 1.01
C VAL A 51 -15.84 -22.95 0.22
N SER A 52 -14.87 -22.91 -0.69
CA SER A 52 -14.59 -24.04 -1.57
C SER A 52 -13.12 -24.12 -1.94
N PHE A 53 -12.67 -25.34 -2.24
CA PHE A 53 -11.37 -25.60 -2.82
C PHE A 53 -11.49 -25.65 -4.34
N LYS A 54 -10.68 -24.86 -5.04
CA LYS A 54 -10.75 -24.64 -6.49
C LYS A 54 -9.41 -24.83 -7.17
N TYR A 55 -9.44 -25.29 -8.42
CA TYR A 55 -8.36 -25.05 -9.36
C TYR A 55 -8.40 -23.59 -9.81
N ALA A 56 -7.24 -22.93 -9.93
CA ALA A 56 -7.14 -21.56 -10.41
C ALA A 56 -7.76 -21.42 -11.81
N ASP A 57 -7.52 -22.38 -12.69
CA ASP A 57 -8.06 -22.38 -14.06
C ASP A 57 -9.58 -22.56 -14.12
N SER A 58 -10.17 -23.34 -13.20
CA SER A 58 -11.63 -23.56 -13.19
C SER A 58 -12.40 -22.29 -12.85
N ILE A 59 -11.75 -21.34 -12.18
CA ILE A 59 -12.27 -20.01 -11.85
C ILE A 59 -11.62 -18.89 -12.68
N GLN A 60 -10.80 -19.23 -13.68
CA GLN A 60 -10.11 -18.27 -14.55
C GLN A 60 -9.20 -17.29 -13.79
N LEU A 61 -8.61 -17.72 -12.68
CA LEU A 61 -7.65 -16.93 -11.91
C LEU A 61 -6.23 -17.15 -12.45
N SER A 62 -5.66 -16.13 -13.09
CA SER A 62 -4.26 -16.14 -13.54
C SER A 62 -3.34 -15.55 -12.47
N GLY A 63 -2.08 -15.99 -12.44
CA GLY A 63 -1.05 -15.45 -11.53
C GLY A 63 -1.15 -15.95 -10.08
N SER A 64 -1.93 -17.00 -9.81
CA SER A 64 -2.06 -17.63 -8.49
C SER A 64 -0.76 -18.28 -7.98
N GLY A 65 0.25 -18.45 -8.85
CA GLY A 65 1.51 -19.12 -8.49
C GLY A 65 1.41 -20.64 -8.36
N GLY A 66 0.22 -21.20 -8.60
CA GLY A 66 0.00 -22.64 -8.62
C GLY A 66 -1.46 -23.00 -8.85
N ASN A 67 -1.72 -24.31 -8.94
CA ASN A 67 -3.01 -24.83 -9.41
C ASN A 67 -4.16 -24.68 -8.42
N PHE A 68 -3.92 -24.63 -7.11
CA PHE A 68 -4.94 -24.69 -6.07
C PHE A 68 -5.19 -23.34 -5.40
N VAL A 69 -6.45 -23.10 -5.05
CA VAL A 69 -6.95 -21.87 -4.46
C VAL A 69 -8.02 -22.20 -3.41
N ALA A 70 -7.92 -21.58 -2.24
CA ALA A 70 -9.04 -21.54 -1.30
C ALA A 70 -9.93 -20.34 -1.66
N LEU A 71 -11.19 -20.59 -1.94
CA LEU A 71 -12.15 -19.61 -2.42
C LEU A 71 -13.23 -19.35 -1.38
N LEU A 72 -13.62 -18.09 -1.24
CA LEU A 72 -14.71 -17.63 -0.40
C LEU A 72 -15.63 -16.78 -1.27
N GLY A 73 -16.84 -17.28 -1.53
CA GLY A 73 -17.83 -16.62 -2.37
C GLY A 73 -19.09 -16.27 -1.58
N MET A 74 -19.68 -15.11 -1.88
CA MET A 74 -20.85 -14.64 -1.16
C MET A 74 -21.77 -13.75 -1.99
N ARG A 75 -23.07 -13.84 -1.68
CA ARG A 75 -24.11 -12.92 -2.17
C ARG A 75 -25.31 -12.97 -1.22
N ALA A 76 -25.75 -11.81 -0.72
CA ALA A 76 -26.85 -11.74 0.26
C ALA A 76 -28.26 -11.78 -0.38
N TRP A 77 -28.35 -11.57 -1.70
CA TRP A 77 -29.61 -11.42 -2.44
C TRP A 77 -29.76 -12.47 -3.54
N THR A 78 -30.93 -12.53 -4.18
CA THR A 78 -31.31 -13.56 -5.17
C THR A 78 -31.15 -13.15 -6.63
N ASP A 79 -31.09 -11.85 -6.90
CA ASP A 79 -31.07 -11.30 -8.25
C ASP A 79 -30.14 -10.08 -8.33
N ASN A 80 -29.98 -9.43 -9.47
CA ASN A 80 -29.00 -8.34 -9.58
C ASN A 80 -29.43 -7.03 -8.88
N THR A 81 -30.65 -6.94 -8.31
CA THR A 81 -31.15 -5.70 -7.70
C THR A 81 -30.41 -5.34 -6.40
N GLY A 82 -29.92 -6.34 -5.66
CA GLY A 82 -29.09 -6.13 -4.48
C GLY A 82 -27.62 -5.82 -4.78
N GLY A 83 -27.20 -5.91 -6.04
CA GLY A 83 -25.82 -5.65 -6.47
C GLY A 83 -25.07 -6.90 -6.97
N LYS A 84 -23.72 -6.83 -6.94
CA LYS A 84 -22.80 -7.85 -7.45
C LYS A 84 -22.48 -8.94 -6.43
N SER A 85 -22.38 -10.19 -6.86
CA SER A 85 -21.73 -11.24 -6.05
C SER A 85 -20.24 -10.94 -5.89
N HIS A 86 -19.64 -11.49 -4.84
CA HIS A 86 -18.23 -11.30 -4.54
C HIS A 86 -17.53 -12.65 -4.34
N GLU A 87 -16.28 -12.71 -4.75
CA GLU A 87 -15.37 -13.80 -4.42
C GLU A 87 -14.02 -13.26 -3.96
N LEU A 88 -13.46 -13.92 -2.95
CA LEU A 88 -12.13 -13.74 -2.43
C LEU A 88 -11.36 -15.05 -2.60
N ALA A 89 -10.17 -14.99 -3.17
CA ALA A 89 -9.33 -16.14 -3.44
C ALA A 89 -7.98 -15.99 -2.74
N PHE A 90 -7.61 -17.02 -1.97
CA PHE A 90 -6.30 -17.18 -1.35
C PHE A 90 -5.50 -18.17 -2.17
N SER A 91 -4.44 -17.67 -2.79
CA SER A 91 -3.58 -18.45 -3.67
C SER A 91 -2.42 -19.10 -2.93
N GLN A 92 -1.69 -20.01 -3.59
CA GLN A 92 -0.54 -20.70 -3.00
C GLN A 92 0.63 -19.78 -2.67
N ASN A 93 0.80 -18.69 -3.44
CA ASN A 93 1.87 -17.72 -3.19
C ASN A 93 1.42 -16.63 -2.21
N SER A 94 0.54 -16.95 -1.25
CA SER A 94 -0.03 -16.02 -0.26
C SER A 94 -0.75 -14.79 -0.83
N ASN A 95 -0.90 -14.67 -2.14
CA ASN A 95 -1.59 -13.54 -2.76
C ASN A 95 -3.10 -13.65 -2.52
N ILE A 96 -3.73 -12.49 -2.31
CA ILE A 96 -5.17 -12.36 -2.14
C ILE A 96 -5.76 -11.68 -3.37
N TYR A 97 -6.75 -12.34 -3.97
CA TYR A 97 -7.47 -11.86 -5.14
C TYR A 97 -8.93 -11.62 -4.82
N VAL A 98 -9.52 -10.61 -5.44
CA VAL A 98 -10.96 -10.35 -5.39
C VAL A 98 -11.52 -10.28 -6.80
N ARG A 99 -12.75 -10.77 -6.96
CA ARG A 99 -13.58 -10.40 -8.11
C ARG A 99 -15.01 -10.15 -7.66
N SER A 100 -15.76 -9.51 -8.53
CA SER A 100 -17.20 -9.30 -8.35
C SER A 100 -17.91 -9.42 -9.68
N GLY A 101 -19.22 -9.62 -9.67
CA GLY A 101 -19.98 -9.77 -10.92
C GLY A 101 -21.48 -9.81 -10.73
N PHE A 102 -22.20 -9.43 -11.77
CA PHE A 102 -23.65 -9.64 -11.86
C PHE A 102 -23.93 -10.99 -12.51
N ALA A 103 -24.92 -11.74 -12.02
CA ALA A 103 -25.24 -13.02 -12.64
C ALA A 103 -25.67 -12.80 -14.11
N PRO A 104 -25.16 -13.61 -15.07
CA PRO A 104 -24.35 -14.82 -14.89
C PRO A 104 -22.82 -14.61 -14.99
N THR A 105 -22.33 -13.37 -15.09
CA THR A 105 -20.97 -13.05 -15.54
C THR A 105 -20.10 -12.47 -14.43
N TRP A 106 -18.91 -13.05 -14.26
CA TRP A 106 -17.86 -12.47 -13.42
C TRP A 106 -17.11 -11.35 -14.14
N GLU A 107 -16.70 -10.33 -13.39
CA GLU A 107 -15.62 -9.45 -13.82
C GLU A 107 -14.26 -10.14 -13.64
N LYS A 108 -13.23 -9.51 -14.20
CA LYS A 108 -11.84 -9.97 -14.06
C LYS A 108 -11.41 -9.98 -12.59
N TRP A 109 -10.58 -10.95 -12.26
CA TRP A 109 -9.84 -10.98 -11.01
C TRP A 109 -8.94 -9.76 -10.86
N ARG A 110 -8.88 -9.24 -9.64
CA ARG A 110 -8.00 -8.15 -9.23
C ARG A 110 -7.18 -8.64 -8.06
N ARG A 111 -5.86 -8.50 -8.13
CA ARG A 111 -4.97 -8.76 -6.99
C ARG A 111 -5.11 -7.60 -6.02
N LEU A 112 -5.44 -7.89 -4.76
CA LEU A 112 -5.50 -6.89 -3.70
C LEU A 112 -4.11 -6.66 -3.11
N ILE A 113 -3.48 -7.74 -2.66
CA ILE A 113 -2.14 -7.73 -2.08
C ILE A 113 -1.36 -8.96 -2.54
N SER A 114 -0.05 -8.78 -2.66
CA SER A 114 0.92 -9.85 -2.84
C SER A 114 1.83 -9.90 -1.62
N GLU A 115 2.21 -11.09 -1.19
CA GLU A 115 3.18 -11.29 -0.11
C GLU A 115 4.29 -12.22 -0.61
N ASP A 116 5.55 -11.84 -0.40
CA ASP A 116 6.69 -12.71 -0.72
C ASP A 116 7.00 -13.68 0.43
N VAL A 117 7.96 -14.58 0.22
CA VAL A 117 8.39 -15.56 1.24
C VAL A 117 9.00 -14.93 2.50
N ASN A 118 9.33 -13.64 2.47
CA ASN A 118 9.90 -12.88 3.57
C ASN A 118 8.85 -12.01 4.29
N GLY A 119 7.57 -12.12 3.92
CA GLY A 119 6.48 -11.32 4.46
C GLY A 119 6.47 -9.86 3.98
N ASN A 120 7.15 -9.56 2.87
CA ASN A 120 7.12 -8.24 2.25
C ASN A 120 5.86 -8.11 1.38
N VAL A 121 5.20 -6.95 1.43
CA VAL A 121 3.93 -6.72 0.76
C VAL A 121 4.14 -5.97 -0.56
N GLY A 122 3.56 -6.49 -1.63
CA GLY A 122 3.48 -5.84 -2.94
C GLY A 122 2.06 -5.38 -3.28
N ILE A 123 1.91 -4.13 -3.70
CA ILE A 123 0.70 -3.60 -4.35
C ILE A 123 1.04 -3.36 -5.81
N GLY A 124 0.32 -4.03 -6.73
CA GLY A 124 0.63 -3.99 -8.16
C GLY A 124 1.79 -4.89 -8.59
N THR A 125 2.76 -5.19 -7.70
CA THR A 125 3.90 -6.10 -7.96
C THR A 125 3.81 -7.41 -7.17
N THR A 126 4.48 -8.48 -7.65
CA THR A 126 4.75 -9.72 -6.88
C THR A 126 6.19 -9.83 -6.42
N ASN A 127 7.03 -8.87 -6.80
CA ASN A 127 8.42 -8.80 -6.38
C ASN A 127 8.62 -7.47 -5.66
N PRO A 128 8.47 -7.46 -4.32
CA PRO A 128 8.68 -6.26 -3.53
C PRO A 128 10.17 -5.90 -3.36
N GLY A 129 11.09 -6.73 -3.87
CA GLY A 129 12.53 -6.48 -3.78
C GLY A 129 13.01 -6.43 -2.33
N THR A 130 13.72 -5.36 -1.98
CA THR A 130 14.24 -5.12 -0.63
C THR A 130 13.25 -4.37 0.28
N TYR A 131 12.10 -3.93 -0.25
CA TYR A 131 11.15 -3.11 0.47
C TYR A 131 10.14 -3.96 1.25
N LYS A 132 9.84 -3.55 2.49
CA LYS A 132 8.75 -4.18 3.27
C LYS A 132 7.37 -3.92 2.65
N LEU A 133 7.19 -2.79 1.99
CA LEU A 133 6.03 -2.45 1.18
C LEU A 133 6.50 -1.86 -0.14
N ALA A 134 6.20 -2.52 -1.26
CA ALA A 134 6.47 -2.02 -2.61
C ALA A 134 5.15 -1.71 -3.32
N VAL A 135 5.05 -0.52 -3.92
CA VAL A 135 3.87 -0.10 -4.68
C VAL A 135 4.30 0.19 -6.12
N GLU A 136 3.79 -0.61 -7.06
CA GLU A 136 3.98 -0.38 -8.49
C GLU A 136 2.97 0.69 -8.96
N GLY A 137 3.30 1.96 -8.76
CA GLY A 137 2.45 3.12 -9.08
C GLY A 137 2.57 4.25 -8.07
N THR A 138 1.58 5.16 -8.06
CA THR A 138 1.57 6.33 -7.18
C THR A 138 0.79 6.07 -5.89
N ILE A 139 1.32 6.52 -4.76
CA ILE A 139 0.64 6.49 -3.46
C ILE A 139 -0.06 7.83 -3.20
N GLY A 140 -1.37 7.80 -2.97
CA GLY A 140 -2.12 8.95 -2.48
C GLY A 140 -2.31 8.89 -0.97
N ALA A 141 -1.93 9.95 -0.25
CA ALA A 141 -2.09 10.04 1.21
C ALA A 141 -2.53 11.44 1.63
N ARG A 142 -3.39 11.54 2.65
CA ARG A 142 -3.76 12.84 3.26
C ARG A 142 -2.66 13.38 4.17
N LYS A 143 -1.89 12.50 4.80
CA LYS A 143 -0.77 12.83 5.67
C LYS A 143 0.21 11.65 5.69
N VAL A 144 1.50 11.95 5.63
CA VAL A 144 2.58 10.99 5.83
C VAL A 144 3.43 11.49 6.99
N LYS A 145 3.77 10.60 7.93
CA LYS A 145 4.72 10.90 9.02
C LYS A 145 5.87 9.93 8.89
N VAL A 146 7.03 10.44 8.48
CA VAL A 146 8.27 9.66 8.40
C VAL A 146 9.00 9.82 9.73
N THR A 147 9.34 8.71 10.37
CA THR A 147 10.11 8.72 11.63
C THR A 147 11.56 8.37 11.32
N GLN A 148 12.46 9.29 11.61
CA GLN A 148 13.90 9.10 11.48
C GLN A 148 14.60 9.53 12.76
N SER A 149 15.76 8.96 13.03
CA SER A 149 16.64 9.36 14.14
C SER A 149 17.60 10.47 13.70
N GLY A 150 17.93 11.38 14.62
CA GLY A 150 18.95 12.41 14.38
C GLY A 150 18.44 13.56 13.50
N TRP A 151 17.48 14.33 14.03
CA TRP A 151 16.97 15.53 13.38
C TRP A 151 18.05 16.62 13.33
N ALA A 152 18.11 17.39 12.23
CA ALA A 152 19.13 18.41 12.01
C ALA A 152 18.79 19.69 12.77
N ASP A 153 19.13 19.75 14.07
CA ASP A 153 19.11 21.00 14.89
C ASP A 153 20.53 21.38 15.34
N PHE A 154 21.55 20.96 14.59
CA PHE A 154 22.94 21.15 14.94
C PHE A 154 23.55 22.39 14.28
N VAL A 155 22.90 23.01 13.29
CA VAL A 155 23.44 24.19 12.59
C VAL A 155 23.52 25.40 13.53
N PHE A 156 22.67 25.45 14.55
CA PHE A 156 22.67 26.51 15.56
C PHE A 156 23.61 26.25 16.75
N HIS A 157 24.30 25.10 16.78
CA HIS A 157 25.27 24.85 17.84
C HIS A 157 26.47 25.80 17.72
N PRO A 158 27.06 26.27 18.84
CA PRO A 158 28.22 27.15 18.83
C PRO A 158 29.44 26.58 18.10
N ASP A 159 29.58 25.26 18.08
CA ASP A 159 30.70 24.55 17.45
C ASP A 159 30.46 24.27 15.97
N TYR A 160 29.31 24.65 15.41
CA TYR A 160 29.00 24.44 14.00
C TYR A 160 29.82 25.37 13.10
N GLN A 161 30.64 24.77 12.25
CA GLN A 161 31.46 25.49 11.29
C GLN A 161 30.64 25.79 10.03
N LEU A 162 29.97 26.94 10.01
CA LEU A 162 29.26 27.40 8.82
C LEU A 162 30.27 27.63 7.68
N PRO A 163 30.13 26.95 6.52
CA PRO A 163 31.03 27.13 5.38
C PRO A 163 31.09 28.59 4.93
N SER A 164 32.13 28.99 4.20
CA SER A 164 32.12 30.31 3.57
C SER A 164 31.31 30.28 2.26
N LEU A 165 30.69 31.41 1.89
CA LEU A 165 30.00 31.54 0.60
C LEU A 165 30.95 31.31 -0.59
N TYR A 166 32.24 31.64 -0.43
CA TYR A 166 33.27 31.37 -1.43
C TYR A 166 33.51 29.87 -1.65
N GLU A 167 33.58 29.09 -0.57
CA GLU A 167 33.71 27.63 -0.66
C GLU A 167 32.46 27.00 -1.31
N ILE A 168 31.28 27.49 -0.95
CA ILE A 168 30.01 27.05 -1.54
C ILE A 168 29.98 27.38 -3.04
N GLU A 169 30.34 28.60 -3.44
CA GLU A 169 30.39 29.03 -4.84
C GLU A 169 31.35 28.15 -5.66
N LYS A 170 32.54 27.88 -5.12
CA LYS A 170 33.51 26.98 -5.74
C LYS A 170 32.95 25.57 -5.91
N TYR A 171 32.26 25.06 -4.90
CA TYR A 171 31.62 23.74 -4.95
C TYR A 171 30.52 23.69 -6.02
N ILE A 172 29.62 24.67 -6.05
CA ILE A 172 28.52 24.74 -7.02
C ILE A 172 29.06 24.84 -8.45
N THR A 173 30.07 25.68 -8.66
CA THR A 173 30.70 25.85 -9.99
C THR A 173 31.28 24.54 -10.52
N THR A 174 31.81 23.70 -9.62
CA THR A 174 32.43 22.41 -9.97
C THR A 174 31.41 21.28 -10.10
N ASN A 175 30.49 21.15 -9.14
CA ASN A 175 29.61 19.98 -8.99
C ASN A 175 28.17 20.22 -9.49
N ARG A 176 27.78 21.48 -9.73
CA ARG A 176 26.44 21.89 -10.20
C ARG A 176 25.27 21.51 -9.27
N HIS A 177 25.55 21.22 -8.00
CA HIS A 177 24.55 21.07 -6.95
C HIS A 177 25.11 21.61 -5.63
N LEU A 178 24.26 21.71 -4.60
CA LEU A 178 24.68 22.12 -3.26
C LEU A 178 25.43 20.98 -2.55
N PRO A 179 26.39 21.30 -1.66
CA PRO A 179 26.98 20.30 -0.78
C PRO A 179 25.91 19.49 -0.03
N ASP A 180 26.18 18.21 0.19
CA ASP A 180 25.32 17.23 0.88
C ASP A 180 24.00 16.87 0.17
N ILE A 181 23.55 17.66 -0.81
CA ILE A 181 22.38 17.36 -1.63
C ILE A 181 22.80 16.44 -2.79
N PRO A 182 22.14 15.29 -2.98
CA PRO A 182 22.48 14.36 -4.06
C PRO A 182 22.30 15.01 -5.43
N ALA A 183 23.11 14.59 -6.39
CA ALA A 183 23.01 15.08 -7.76
C ALA A 183 21.76 14.49 -8.45
N ALA A 184 21.25 15.19 -9.48
CA ALA A 184 20.07 14.72 -10.21
C ALA A 184 20.25 13.31 -10.82
N ALA A 185 21.46 13.00 -11.31
CA ALA A 185 21.78 11.68 -11.87
C ALA A 185 21.77 10.56 -10.81
N GLU A 186 22.17 10.86 -9.58
CA GLU A 186 22.14 9.91 -8.45
C GLU A 186 20.69 9.64 -8.04
N VAL A 187 19.87 10.68 -7.94
CA VAL A 187 18.43 10.56 -7.64
C VAL A 187 17.69 9.77 -8.71
N GLU A 188 18.04 9.92 -9.99
CA GLU A 188 17.43 9.17 -11.08
C GLU A 188 17.80 7.67 -11.04
N GLN A 189 19.00 7.33 -10.55
CA GLN A 189 19.48 5.95 -10.49
C GLN A 189 19.05 5.21 -9.22
N GLU A 190 19.15 5.87 -8.06
CA GLU A 190 18.98 5.23 -6.75
C GLU A 190 17.64 5.56 -6.10
N GLY A 191 16.92 6.55 -6.63
CA GLY A 191 15.72 7.10 -6.03
C GLY A 191 16.04 8.15 -4.96
N LEU A 192 15.01 8.57 -4.23
CA LEU A 192 15.11 9.63 -3.23
C LEU A 192 14.50 9.18 -1.90
N ASP A 193 15.30 9.23 -0.84
CA ASP A 193 14.77 9.16 0.52
C ASP A 193 14.16 10.52 0.89
N LEU A 194 12.82 10.55 0.97
CA LEU A 194 12.06 11.77 1.29
C LEU A 194 12.43 12.32 2.67
N GLY A 195 12.67 11.45 3.65
CA GLY A 195 12.99 11.88 5.00
C GLY A 195 14.37 12.50 5.09
N GLU A 196 15.39 11.82 4.58
CA GLU A 196 16.77 12.35 4.60
C GLU A 196 16.89 13.61 3.73
N MET A 197 16.16 13.69 2.62
CA MET A 197 16.12 14.91 1.81
C MET A 197 15.49 16.08 2.58
N ASP A 198 14.33 15.89 3.21
CA ASP A 198 13.69 16.94 4.02
C ASP A 198 14.61 17.44 5.14
N LYS A 199 15.35 16.53 5.79
CA LYS A 199 16.35 16.87 6.80
C LYS A 199 17.50 17.70 6.23
N LYS A 200 18.06 17.31 5.08
CA LYS A 200 19.13 18.07 4.42
C LYS A 200 18.64 19.44 3.94
N LEU A 201 17.42 19.52 3.41
CA LEU A 201 16.81 20.79 3.03
C LEU A 201 16.63 21.72 4.23
N LEU A 202 16.19 21.20 5.38
CA LEU A 202 16.11 21.97 6.61
C LEU A 202 17.49 22.51 7.03
N GLN A 203 18.53 21.68 7.03
CA GLN A 203 19.90 22.12 7.31
C GLN A 203 20.31 23.30 6.40
N LYS A 204 20.04 23.23 5.09
CA LYS A 204 20.37 24.32 4.16
C LYS A 204 19.55 25.57 4.41
N ILE A 205 18.29 25.46 4.82
CA ILE A 205 17.47 26.61 5.24
C ILE A 205 18.07 27.29 6.47
N GLU A 206 18.56 26.52 7.44
CA GLU A 206 19.22 27.06 8.64
C GLU A 206 20.55 27.74 8.31
N GLU A 207 21.39 27.12 7.47
CA GLU A 207 22.64 27.73 6.97
C GLU A 207 22.37 29.04 6.23
N LEU A 208 21.38 29.06 5.33
CA LEU A 208 20.93 30.26 4.62
C LEU A 208 20.47 31.36 5.58
N THR A 209 19.74 30.99 6.63
CA THR A 209 19.29 31.92 7.66
C THR A 209 20.48 32.58 8.37
N LEU A 210 21.53 31.82 8.69
CA LEU A 210 22.76 32.38 9.27
C LEU A 210 23.50 33.33 8.31
N TYR A 211 23.57 33.02 7.01
CA TYR A 211 24.15 33.93 6.03
C TYR A 211 23.36 35.24 5.92
N ILE A 212 22.03 35.16 5.90
CA ILE A 212 21.15 36.35 5.85
C ILE A 212 21.36 37.23 7.08
N ILE A 213 21.42 36.64 8.29
CA ILE A 213 21.72 37.38 9.51
C ILE A 213 23.08 38.09 9.43
N ARG A 214 24.12 37.41 8.93
CA ARG A 214 25.45 38.02 8.74
C ARG A 214 25.43 39.15 7.71
N LEU A 215 24.68 38.98 6.63
CA LEU A 215 24.53 39.98 5.58
C LEU A 215 23.81 41.23 6.10
N ASN A 216 22.71 41.05 6.85
CA ASN A 216 21.97 42.16 7.45
C ASN A 216 22.86 43.00 8.37
N LYS A 217 23.64 42.36 9.25
CA LYS A 217 24.60 43.05 10.12
C LYS A 217 25.65 43.84 9.34
N LYS A 218 26.11 43.32 8.20
CA LYS A 218 27.05 44.04 7.32
C LYS A 218 26.38 45.24 6.66
N ASN A 219 25.13 45.11 6.21
CA ASN A 219 24.39 46.22 5.62
C ASN A 219 24.16 47.34 6.63
N GLU A 220 23.72 47.02 7.84
CA GLU A 220 23.55 48.00 8.94
C GLU A 220 24.88 48.74 9.23
N ALA A 221 25.99 48.02 9.28
CA ALA A 221 27.30 48.63 9.49
C ALA A 221 27.74 49.52 8.31
N LEU A 222 27.39 49.15 7.07
CA LEU A 222 27.66 49.98 5.90
C LEU A 222 26.79 51.23 5.89
N GLU A 223 25.50 51.12 6.21
CA GLU A 223 24.57 52.25 6.33
C GLU A 223 25.02 53.26 7.38
N GLN A 224 25.48 52.78 8.54
CA GLN A 224 26.07 53.64 9.58
C GLN A 224 27.30 54.39 9.08
N ARG A 225 28.22 53.70 8.40
CA ARG A 225 29.42 54.34 7.83
C ARG A 225 29.08 55.36 6.74
N VAL A 226 28.06 55.09 5.92
CA VAL A 226 27.59 56.04 4.90
C VAL A 226 27.04 57.29 5.58
N ALA A 227 26.20 57.14 6.61
CA ALA A 227 25.66 58.27 7.36
C ALA A 227 26.75 59.12 8.03
N GLU A 228 27.78 58.50 8.61
CA GLU A 228 28.93 59.20 9.19
C GLU A 228 29.73 60.01 8.15
N LEU A 229 29.98 59.42 6.98
CA LEU A 229 30.69 60.09 5.88
C LEU A 229 29.89 61.26 5.31
N GLU A 230 28.57 61.10 5.15
CA GLU A 230 27.67 62.17 4.73
C GLU A 230 27.69 63.33 5.72
N GLN A 231 27.66 63.05 7.03
CA GLN A 231 27.75 64.09 8.07
C GLN A 231 29.09 64.83 8.02
N GLN A 232 30.21 64.13 7.86
CA GLN A 232 31.53 64.75 7.70
C GLN A 232 31.61 65.63 6.45
N SER A 233 31.02 65.20 5.34
CA SER A 233 30.97 65.98 4.10
C SER A 233 30.14 67.27 4.24
N CYS A 234 29.07 67.24 5.06
CA CYS A 234 28.26 68.42 5.37
C CYS A 234 29.00 69.41 6.27
N ILE A 235 29.84 68.93 7.21
CA ILE A 235 30.64 69.78 8.11
C ILE A 235 31.81 70.44 7.36
N ASN A 236 32.41 69.75 6.37
CA ASN A 236 33.58 70.23 5.64
C ASN A 236 33.25 71.03 4.37
N LYS A 237 31.99 71.46 4.19
CA LYS A 237 31.59 72.29 3.05
C LYS A 237 32.05 73.75 3.32
N PRO A 238 32.92 74.33 2.47
CA PRO A 238 33.48 75.67 2.66
C PRO A 238 32.45 76.78 2.53
#